data_AF-A0A7J9FHL9-F1
#
_entry.id   AF-A0A7J9FHL9-F1
#
_cell.length_a   1.000
_cell.length_b   1.000
_cell.length_c   1.000
_cell.angle_alpha   90.00
_cell.angle_beta   90.00
_cell.angle_gamma   90.00
#
_symmetry.space_group_name_H-M   'P 1'
#
loop_
_entity.id
_entity.type
_entity.pdbx_description
1 polymer ?
#
loop_
_entity_poly.entity_id
_entity_poly.type
_entity_poly.pdbx_seq_one_letter_code
_entity_poly.pdbx_strand_id
1 'polypeptide(L)'
;MVILQNLQEEDVEWRAPWMLPDEILYRCGNFDWVPLLGIWGAVGYAPLLVLRQYRSRQFIPSTQGIADCEFSYMDDGFRKKIQEMSSAWKQTRRMKRLAVGPTTTREYNEWWVRRINDNIPKISQENNQSIEEYLRIVPLDLEIIRQDFEGINAELEKKIEQMEEEKMNLRLDIDVQKLETEKLRKEKNKVEEELNSLIEGNKNSKRCKGKTRL
;
A
#
# COMPACT_ATOMS: atom_id res chain seq x y z
N MET A 1 13.67 -34.07 -12.64
CA MET A 1 14.11 -32.68 -12.47
C MET A 1 13.98 -32.00 -13.82
N VAL A 2 12.96 -31.17 -14.01
CA VAL A 2 12.73 -30.50 -15.30
C VAL A 2 13.75 -29.37 -15.39
N ILE A 3 14.72 -29.53 -16.28
CA ILE A 3 15.74 -28.52 -16.55
C ILE A 3 15.01 -27.40 -17.30
N LEU A 4 14.99 -26.18 -16.74
CA LEU A 4 14.33 -25.00 -17.33
C LEU A 4 14.87 -24.61 -18.73
N GLN A 5 15.92 -25.28 -19.21
CA GLN A 5 16.58 -25.04 -20.50
C GLN A 5 15.70 -25.37 -21.73
N ASN A 6 14.64 -26.17 -21.57
CA ASN A 6 13.79 -26.61 -22.69
C ASN A 6 12.41 -25.93 -22.74
N LEU A 7 12.14 -24.96 -21.86
CA LEU A 7 10.88 -24.22 -21.85
C LEU A 7 10.77 -23.34 -23.11
N GLN A 8 9.68 -23.47 -23.83
CA GLN A 8 9.31 -22.52 -24.88
C GLN A 8 8.59 -21.31 -24.26
N GLU A 9 8.48 -20.22 -25.03
CA GLU A 9 7.82 -19.00 -24.55
C GLU A 9 6.36 -19.26 -24.13
N GLU A 10 5.69 -20.21 -24.79
CA GLU A 10 4.31 -20.58 -24.52
C GLU A 10 4.16 -21.40 -23.22
N ASP A 11 5.23 -22.04 -22.76
CA ASP A 11 5.24 -22.90 -21.57
C ASP A 11 5.38 -22.11 -20.26
N VAL A 12 5.70 -20.81 -20.33
CA VAL A 12 6.00 -19.98 -19.16
C VAL A 12 4.90 -18.95 -18.92
N GLU A 13 4.12 -19.16 -17.86
CA GLU A 13 3.18 -18.15 -17.37
C GLU A 13 3.84 -17.26 -16.30
N TRP A 14 4.06 -15.99 -16.63
CA TRP A 14 4.80 -15.02 -15.80
C TRP A 14 4.00 -14.38 -14.65
N ARG A 15 2.88 -14.97 -14.20
CA ARG A 15 1.83 -14.19 -13.53
C ARG A 15 0.94 -14.99 -12.57
N ALA A 16 0.57 -14.33 -11.47
CA ALA A 16 -0.51 -14.75 -10.60
C ALA A 16 -1.87 -14.27 -11.19
N PRO A 17 -2.90 -15.14 -11.32
CA PRO A 17 -4.18 -14.81 -11.95
C PRO A 17 -4.91 -13.55 -11.42
N TRP A 18 -4.64 -13.17 -10.17
CA TRP A 18 -5.30 -12.07 -9.46
C TRP A 18 -4.59 -10.71 -9.56
N MET A 19 -3.38 -10.62 -10.13
CA MET A 19 -2.62 -9.36 -10.25
C MET A 19 -2.86 -8.65 -11.59
N LEU A 20 -4.06 -8.11 -11.82
CA LEU A 20 -4.36 -7.37 -13.06
C LEU A 20 -4.58 -5.86 -12.81
N PRO A 21 -3.54 -5.07 -12.53
CA PRO A 21 -3.65 -3.63 -12.73
C PRO A 21 -3.80 -3.33 -14.23
N ASP A 22 -4.82 -2.57 -14.61
CA ASP A 22 -5.06 -2.11 -15.99
C ASP A 22 -4.07 -1.02 -16.44
N GLU A 23 -3.25 -0.53 -15.51
CA GLU A 23 -2.28 0.53 -15.73
C GLU A 23 -0.88 0.07 -15.33
N ILE A 24 0.10 0.42 -16.17
CA ILE A 24 1.51 0.16 -15.94
C ILE A 24 2.17 1.51 -15.65
N LEU A 25 2.67 1.68 -14.43
CA LEU A 25 3.60 2.77 -14.10
C LEU A 25 4.88 2.52 -14.90
N TYR A 26 5.39 3.52 -15.60
CA TYR A 26 6.59 3.33 -16.42
C TYR A 26 7.58 4.50 -16.40
N ARG A 27 7.18 5.66 -15.88
CA ARG A 27 7.99 6.88 -15.86
C ARG A 27 7.71 7.67 -14.59
N CYS A 28 8.75 8.26 -14.00
CA CYS A 28 8.65 9.19 -12.88
C CYS A 28 9.39 10.49 -13.22
N GLY A 29 8.71 11.63 -13.27
CA GLY A 29 9.29 12.92 -13.67
C GLY A 29 10.00 12.84 -15.02
N ASN A 30 11.30 13.09 -15.01
CA ASN A 30 12.19 13.03 -16.19
C ASN A 30 12.87 11.66 -16.36
N PHE A 31 12.68 10.71 -15.45
CA PHE A 31 13.25 9.36 -15.56
C PHE A 31 12.35 8.50 -16.44
N ASP A 32 12.88 7.96 -17.55
CA ASP A 32 12.19 7.01 -18.43
C ASP A 32 11.95 5.61 -17.80
N TRP A 33 12.21 5.50 -16.51
CA TRP A 33 12.02 4.34 -15.66
C TRP A 33 11.53 4.80 -14.27
N VAL A 34 11.34 3.84 -13.36
CA VAL A 34 10.84 4.06 -12.01
C VAL A 34 12.00 3.91 -11.02
N PRO A 35 12.43 4.99 -10.33
CA PRO A 35 13.45 4.89 -9.29
C PRO A 35 12.86 4.23 -8.03
N LEU A 36 13.35 3.05 -7.66
CA LEU A 36 12.93 2.33 -6.45
C LEU A 36 13.92 2.59 -5.32
N LEU A 37 13.44 3.18 -4.22
CA LEU A 37 14.22 3.37 -3.00
C LEU A 37 14.14 2.09 -2.16
N GLY A 38 15.28 1.48 -1.90
CA GLY A 38 15.44 0.32 -1.02
C GLY A 38 16.07 0.69 0.32
N ILE A 39 16.36 -0.33 1.13
CA ILE A 39 16.98 -0.18 2.45
C ILE A 39 18.46 0.23 2.38
N TRP A 40 19.15 -0.09 1.28
CA TRP A 40 20.59 0.17 1.11
C TRP A 40 20.90 1.29 0.12
N GLY A 41 19.90 1.83 -0.58
CA GLY A 41 20.12 2.74 -1.70
C GLY A 41 18.91 2.83 -2.62
N ALA A 42 19.14 3.07 -3.90
CA ALA A 42 18.11 3.05 -4.93
C ALA A 42 18.54 2.26 -6.16
N VAL A 43 17.56 1.80 -6.94
CA VAL A 43 17.77 1.16 -8.23
C VAL A 43 16.75 1.65 -9.26
N GLY A 44 17.16 1.74 -10.52
CA GLY A 44 16.23 2.02 -11.62
C GLY A 44 15.49 0.76 -12.05
N TYR A 45 14.17 0.72 -11.88
CA TYR A 45 13.32 -0.33 -12.44
C TYR A 45 12.66 0.17 -13.71
N ALA A 46 12.85 -0.51 -14.84
CA ALA A 46 12.20 -0.18 -16.11
C ALA A 46 11.06 -1.18 -16.42
N PRO A 47 9.80 -0.86 -16.08
CA PRO A 47 8.66 -1.77 -16.23
C PRO A 47 8.39 -2.14 -17.70
N LEU A 48 8.79 -1.26 -18.62
CA LEU A 48 8.68 -1.50 -20.06
C LEU A 48 9.55 -2.65 -20.56
N LEU A 49 10.54 -3.12 -19.80
CA LEU A 49 11.33 -4.30 -20.14
C LEU A 49 10.57 -5.62 -19.93
N VAL A 50 9.48 -5.59 -19.16
CA VAL A 50 8.77 -6.80 -18.69
C VAL A 50 7.27 -6.75 -19.02
N LEU A 51 6.89 -6.12 -20.14
CA LEU A 51 5.50 -6.00 -20.58
C LEU A 51 4.80 -7.33 -20.85
N ARG A 52 5.57 -8.39 -21.13
CA ARG A 52 5.04 -9.75 -21.24
C ARG A 52 4.35 -10.22 -19.94
N GLN A 53 4.83 -9.81 -18.76
CA GLN A 53 4.18 -10.10 -17.46
C GLN A 53 2.77 -9.52 -17.40
N TYR A 54 2.56 -8.38 -18.05
CA TYR A 54 1.28 -7.69 -18.14
C TYR A 54 0.42 -8.13 -19.33
N ARG A 55 0.78 -9.23 -20.04
CA ARG A 55 0.14 -9.65 -21.31
C ARG A 55 -0.03 -8.47 -22.29
N SER A 56 1.02 -7.67 -22.41
CA SER A 56 1.10 -6.57 -23.35
C SER A 56 2.17 -6.86 -24.39
N ARG A 57 2.03 -6.24 -25.56
CA ARG A 57 3.03 -6.33 -26.62
C ARG A 57 4.37 -5.79 -26.13
N GLN A 58 5.41 -6.62 -26.23
CA GLN A 58 6.76 -6.25 -25.85
C GLN A 58 7.46 -5.54 -27.01
N PHE A 59 8.04 -4.38 -26.73
CA PHE A 59 8.84 -3.57 -27.65
C PHE A 59 10.18 -3.19 -26.99
N ILE A 60 11.08 -2.55 -27.74
CA ILE A 60 12.38 -2.08 -27.24
C ILE A 60 12.16 -0.83 -26.38
N PRO A 61 12.36 -0.86 -25.05
CA PRO A 61 12.21 0.32 -24.22
C PRO A 61 13.48 1.17 -24.24
N SER A 62 13.34 2.46 -23.91
CA SER A 62 14.50 3.28 -23.55
C SER A 62 15.01 2.83 -22.18
N THR A 63 16.29 2.46 -22.11
CA THR A 63 17.00 2.13 -20.86
C THR A 63 18.19 3.04 -20.63
N GLN A 64 18.30 4.14 -21.39
CA GLN A 64 19.44 5.05 -21.32
C GLN A 64 19.47 5.75 -19.96
N GLY A 65 20.53 5.56 -19.19
CA GLY A 65 20.69 6.18 -17.86
C GLY A 65 20.05 5.41 -16.71
N ILE A 66 19.48 4.22 -16.96
CA ILE A 66 18.92 3.38 -15.88
C ILE A 66 19.97 3.04 -14.81
N ALA A 67 21.23 2.83 -15.23
CA ALA A 67 22.36 2.57 -14.34
C ALA A 67 22.72 3.77 -13.48
N ASP A 68 22.50 5.00 -13.96
CA ASP A 68 22.77 6.23 -13.20
C ASP A 68 21.79 6.41 -12.03
N CYS A 69 20.69 5.65 -12.04
CA CYS A 69 19.70 5.60 -10.98
C CYS A 69 20.18 4.78 -9.77
N GLU A 70 21.17 3.91 -9.96
CA GLU A 70 21.73 3.11 -8.88
C GLU A 70 22.63 3.97 -7.98
N PHE A 71 22.39 3.91 -6.67
CA PHE A 71 23.28 4.52 -5.68
C PHE A 71 23.08 3.87 -4.31
N SER A 72 24.10 3.94 -3.46
CA SER A 72 24.06 3.54 -2.05
C SER A 72 23.86 4.74 -1.14
N TYR A 73 23.21 4.56 0.01
CA TYR A 73 23.13 5.64 1.03
C TYR A 73 24.48 6.05 1.60
N MET A 74 25.53 5.26 1.37
CA MET A 74 26.90 5.59 1.74
C MET A 74 27.61 6.48 0.69
N ASP A 75 27.02 6.67 -0.49
CA ASP A 75 27.63 7.46 -1.56
C ASP A 75 27.54 8.96 -1.28
N ASP A 76 28.54 9.71 -1.74
CA ASP A 76 28.51 11.16 -1.68
C ASP A 76 27.33 11.73 -2.47
N GLY A 77 26.65 12.72 -1.88
CA GLY A 77 25.52 13.39 -2.52
C GLY A 77 24.20 12.59 -2.55
N PHE A 78 24.10 11.45 -1.84
CA PHE A 78 22.88 10.64 -1.79
C PHE A 78 21.62 11.45 -1.42
N ARG A 79 21.73 12.44 -0.53
CA ARG A 79 20.61 13.30 -0.12
C ARG A 79 19.99 14.06 -1.30
N LYS A 80 20.83 14.54 -2.22
CA LYS A 80 20.38 15.23 -3.44
C LYS A 80 19.66 14.25 -4.36
N LYS A 81 20.22 13.05 -4.56
CA LYS A 81 19.58 11.97 -5.35
C LYS A 81 18.22 11.56 -4.77
N ILE A 82 18.11 11.38 -3.46
CA ILE A 82 16.83 11.09 -2.78
C ILE A 82 15.81 12.21 -3.03
N GLN A 83 16.22 13.48 -2.93
CA GLN A 83 15.33 14.62 -3.14
C GLN A 83 14.84 14.70 -4.59
N GLU A 84 15.71 14.45 -5.57
CA GLU A 84 15.37 14.37 -6.99
C GLU A 84 14.37 13.24 -7.25
N MET A 85 14.63 12.04 -6.74
CA MET A 85 13.72 10.89 -6.86
C MET A 85 12.38 11.17 -6.20
N SER A 86 12.37 11.64 -4.96
CA SER A 86 11.15 11.99 -4.23
C SER A 86 10.32 13.05 -4.97
N SER A 87 10.98 13.97 -5.66
CA SER A 87 10.30 14.98 -6.49
C SER A 87 9.74 14.37 -7.77
N ALA A 88 10.48 13.45 -8.41
CA ALA A 88 10.02 12.73 -9.60
C ALA A 88 8.82 11.82 -9.30
N TRP A 89 8.75 11.21 -8.11
CA TRP A 89 7.62 10.42 -7.65
C TRP A 89 6.31 11.22 -7.54
N LYS A 90 6.38 12.55 -7.44
CA LYS A 90 5.18 13.41 -7.50
C LYS A 90 4.60 13.51 -8.92
N GLN A 91 5.35 13.11 -9.93
CA GLN A 91 5.01 13.19 -11.35
C GLN A 91 5.08 11.82 -12.00
N THR A 92 4.20 10.90 -11.59
CA THR A 92 4.15 9.57 -12.20
C THR A 92 3.43 9.60 -13.55
N ARG A 93 3.91 8.81 -14.51
CA ARG A 93 3.15 8.50 -15.72
C ARG A 93 2.84 7.03 -15.81
N ARG A 94 1.58 6.76 -16.12
CA ARG A 94 1.04 5.43 -16.33
C ARG A 94 0.53 5.32 -17.74
N MET A 95 0.62 4.12 -18.29
CA MET A 95 -0.02 3.79 -19.55
C MET A 95 -1.05 2.69 -19.34
N LYS A 96 -2.15 2.78 -20.09
CA LYS A 96 -3.13 1.70 -20.12
C LYS A 96 -2.51 0.48 -20.78
N ARG A 97 -2.76 -0.66 -20.16
CA ARG A 97 -2.44 -1.97 -20.72
C ARG A 97 -3.19 -2.15 -22.04
N LEU A 98 -2.47 -2.52 -23.09
CA LEU A 98 -3.08 -3.00 -24.33
C LEU A 98 -3.14 -4.52 -24.22
N ALA A 99 -4.35 -5.08 -24.14
CA ALA A 99 -4.60 -6.51 -24.13
C ALA A 99 -4.37 -7.09 -25.53
N VAL A 100 -3.10 -7.15 -25.93
CA VAL A 100 -2.63 -7.89 -27.08
C VAL A 100 -1.93 -9.08 -26.47
N GLY A 101 -2.40 -10.30 -26.76
CA GLY A 101 -1.78 -11.54 -26.25
C GLY A 101 -0.25 -11.50 -26.41
N PRO A 102 0.52 -12.23 -25.59
CA PRO A 102 1.98 -12.11 -25.51
C PRO A 102 2.58 -12.17 -26.91
N THR A 103 2.99 -11.00 -27.42
CA THR A 103 3.55 -10.83 -28.75
C THR A 103 4.71 -9.88 -28.63
N THR A 104 5.76 -10.13 -29.40
CA THR A 104 6.91 -9.24 -29.49
C THR A 104 6.97 -8.59 -30.85
N THR A 105 7.52 -7.38 -30.90
CA THR A 105 7.89 -6.79 -32.19
C THR A 105 9.09 -7.56 -32.76
N ARG A 106 9.22 -7.63 -34.08
CA ARG A 106 10.34 -8.34 -34.72
C ARG A 106 11.68 -7.76 -34.28
N GLU A 107 11.73 -6.44 -34.14
CA GLU A 107 12.88 -5.66 -33.70
C GLU A 107 13.27 -5.98 -32.26
N TYR A 108 12.30 -6.32 -31.40
CA TYR A 108 12.58 -6.68 -30.01
C TYR A 108 13.42 -7.95 -29.91
N ASN A 109 13.13 -8.97 -30.71
CA ASN A 109 13.90 -10.21 -30.71
C ASN A 109 15.33 -9.95 -31.19
N GLU A 110 15.51 -9.14 -32.23
CA GLU A 110 16.84 -8.74 -32.72
C GLU A 110 17.63 -7.93 -31.67
N TRP A 111 16.96 -6.97 -31.02
CA TRP A 111 17.55 -6.19 -29.92
C TRP A 111 17.94 -7.06 -28.74
N TRP A 112 17.09 -8.01 -28.35
CA TRP A 112 17.35 -8.92 -27.24
C TRP A 112 18.55 -9.82 -27.50
N VAL A 113 18.66 -10.41 -28.70
CA VAL A 113 19.84 -11.23 -29.10
C VAL A 113 21.12 -10.41 -29.07
N ARG A 114 21.08 -9.14 -29.49
CA ARG A 114 22.25 -8.24 -29.41
C ARG A 114 22.63 -7.94 -27.96
N ARG A 115 21.65 -7.67 -27.09
CA ARG A 115 21.86 -7.44 -25.66
C ARG A 115 22.40 -8.65 -24.90
N ILE A 116 22.07 -9.88 -25.31
CA ILE A 116 22.67 -11.09 -24.74
C ILE A 116 24.18 -11.12 -24.95
N ASN A 117 24.65 -10.57 -26.06
CA ASN A 117 26.07 -10.50 -26.39
C ASN A 117 26.75 -9.26 -25.80
N ASP A 118 25.99 -8.27 -25.33
CA ASP A 118 26.47 -7.14 -24.55
C ASP A 118 26.63 -7.59 -23.08
N ASN A 119 27.75 -8.26 -22.80
CA ASN A 119 28.29 -8.58 -21.48
C ASN A 119 27.38 -8.18 -20.30
N ILE A 120 26.47 -9.08 -19.91
CA ILE A 120 26.04 -9.15 -18.50
C ILE A 120 27.35 -9.06 -17.71
N PRO A 121 27.48 -8.16 -16.71
CA PRO A 121 28.66 -8.14 -15.88
C PRO A 121 28.89 -9.59 -15.45
N LYS A 122 30.04 -10.15 -15.86
CA LYS A 122 30.52 -11.41 -15.32
C LYS A 122 30.38 -11.21 -13.82
N ILE A 123 29.48 -11.95 -13.15
CA ILE A 123 29.45 -12.04 -11.69
C ILE A 123 30.92 -12.16 -11.32
N SER A 124 31.43 -11.18 -10.57
CA SER A 124 32.84 -11.11 -10.23
C SER A 124 33.23 -12.50 -9.75
N GLN A 125 34.19 -13.11 -10.43
CA GLN A 125 34.69 -14.46 -10.12
C GLN A 125 35.35 -14.54 -8.72
N GLU A 126 35.19 -13.51 -7.90
CA GLU A 126 35.71 -13.39 -6.54
C GLU A 126 34.80 -14.06 -5.51
N ASN A 127 33.52 -14.29 -5.82
CA ASN A 127 32.62 -15.05 -4.95
C ASN A 127 32.48 -16.48 -5.45
N ASN A 128 33.40 -17.35 -5.01
CA ASN A 128 33.45 -18.80 -5.26
C ASN A 128 32.27 -19.61 -4.66
N GLN A 129 31.12 -18.98 -4.39
CA GLN A 129 29.90 -19.73 -4.11
C GLN A 129 29.30 -20.17 -5.44
N SER A 130 29.16 -21.48 -5.62
CA SER A 130 28.57 -22.01 -6.84
C SER A 130 27.19 -21.38 -7.06
N ILE A 131 26.83 -21.08 -8.32
CA ILE A 131 25.48 -20.59 -8.68
C ILE A 131 24.39 -21.50 -8.07
N GLU A 132 24.68 -22.80 -7.93
CA GLU A 132 23.81 -23.78 -7.29
C GLU A 132 23.58 -23.52 -5.79
N GLU A 133 24.60 -23.06 -5.06
CA GLU A 133 24.50 -22.65 -3.66
C GLU A 133 23.66 -21.38 -3.52
N TYR A 134 23.89 -20.38 -4.38
CA TYR A 134 23.09 -19.16 -4.43
C TYR A 134 21.61 -19.44 -4.76
N LEU A 135 21.36 -20.36 -5.70
CA LEU A 135 20.01 -20.82 -6.06
C LEU A 135 19.35 -21.72 -5.01
N ARG A 136 20.09 -22.25 -4.02
CA ARG A 136 19.52 -22.95 -2.85
C ARG A 136 19.24 -22.01 -1.68
N ILE A 137 20.08 -20.99 -1.49
CA ILE A 137 19.93 -19.98 -0.42
C ILE A 137 18.78 -19.01 -0.74
N VAL A 138 18.68 -18.52 -1.98
CA VAL A 138 17.64 -17.55 -2.37
C VAL A 138 16.21 -18.06 -2.14
N PRO A 139 15.85 -19.31 -2.47
CA PRO A 139 14.55 -19.87 -2.10
C PRO A 139 14.32 -19.97 -0.59
N LEU A 140 15.36 -20.22 0.21
CA LEU A 140 15.26 -20.32 1.67
C LEU A 140 15.03 -18.96 2.31
N ASP A 141 15.78 -17.93 1.90
CA ASP A 141 15.61 -16.57 2.40
C ASP A 141 14.23 -15.99 2.04
N LEU A 142 13.75 -16.27 0.82
CA LEU A 142 12.41 -15.87 0.39
C LEU A 142 11.30 -16.58 1.18
N GLU A 143 11.50 -17.85 1.52
CA GLU A 143 10.56 -18.62 2.35
C GLU A 143 10.52 -18.08 3.78
N ILE A 144 11.68 -17.72 4.36
CA ILE A 144 11.77 -17.09 5.68
C ILE A 144 11.05 -15.74 5.67
N ILE A 145 11.34 -14.87 4.70
CA ILE A 145 10.69 -13.56 4.56
C ILE A 145 9.18 -13.70 4.38
N ARG A 146 8.72 -14.72 3.62
CA ARG A 146 7.29 -15.00 3.46
C ARG A 146 6.63 -15.35 4.80
N GLN A 147 7.24 -16.23 5.58
CA GLN A 147 6.72 -16.65 6.89
C GLN A 147 6.67 -15.48 7.88
N ASP A 148 7.71 -14.64 7.91
CA ASP A 148 7.72 -13.42 8.73
C ASP A 148 6.58 -12.47 8.33
N PHE A 149 6.36 -12.27 7.03
CA PHE A 149 5.29 -11.42 6.53
C PHE A 149 3.89 -11.99 6.86
N GLU A 150 3.69 -13.29 6.73
CA GLU A 150 2.47 -13.98 7.16
C GLU A 150 2.21 -13.81 8.66
N GLY A 151 3.25 -13.92 9.49
CA GLY A 151 3.18 -13.71 10.94
C GLY A 151 2.78 -12.28 11.31
N ILE A 152 3.43 -11.27 10.70
CA ILE A 152 3.10 -9.86 10.91
C ILE A 152 1.66 -9.56 10.48
N ASN A 153 1.22 -10.09 9.33
CA ASN A 153 -0.15 -9.89 8.88
C ASN A 153 -1.17 -10.51 9.83
N ALA A 154 -0.92 -11.72 10.33
CA ALA A 154 -1.81 -12.35 11.32
C ALA A 154 -1.88 -11.56 12.63
N GLU A 155 -0.78 -10.95 13.08
CA GLU A 155 -0.78 -10.06 14.25
C GLU A 155 -1.58 -8.78 13.98
N LEU A 156 -1.43 -8.19 12.80
CA LEU A 156 -2.18 -7.00 12.39
C LEU A 156 -3.68 -7.28 12.27
N GLU A 157 -4.07 -8.43 11.71
CA GLU A 157 -5.48 -8.85 11.62
C GLU A 157 -6.10 -8.98 13.01
N LYS A 158 -5.40 -9.60 13.98
CA LYS A 158 -5.86 -9.67 15.38
C LYS A 158 -6.03 -8.29 16.01
N LYS A 159 -5.10 -7.36 15.76
CA LYS A 159 -5.22 -5.98 16.26
C LYS A 159 -6.40 -5.25 15.63
N ILE A 160 -6.68 -5.49 14.35
CA ILE A 160 -7.85 -4.92 13.67
C ILE A 160 -9.14 -5.44 14.32
N GLU A 161 -9.25 -6.75 14.52
CA GLU A 161 -10.43 -7.37 15.15
C GLU A 161 -10.66 -6.83 16.57
N GLN A 162 -9.59 -6.74 17.38
CA GLN A 162 -9.68 -6.16 18.72
C GLN A 162 -10.15 -4.69 18.69
N MET A 163 -9.61 -3.87 17.79
CA MET A 163 -10.03 -2.47 17.67
C MET A 163 -11.50 -2.36 17.21
N GLU A 164 -11.98 -3.27 16.37
CA GLU A 164 -13.38 -3.30 15.94
C GLU A 164 -14.33 -3.68 17.09
N GLU A 165 -13.92 -4.62 17.95
CA GLU A 165 -14.66 -4.99 19.16
C GLU A 165 -14.70 -3.83 20.17
N GLU A 166 -13.55 -3.21 20.46
CA GLU A 166 -13.47 -2.04 21.35
C GLU A 166 -14.35 -0.89 20.83
N LYS A 167 -14.36 -0.66 19.52
CA LYS A 167 -15.24 0.34 18.88
C LYS A 167 -16.72 0.00 19.03
N MET A 168 -17.11 -1.26 18.95
CA MET A 168 -18.49 -1.70 19.19
C MET A 168 -18.90 -1.49 20.64
N ASN A 169 -18.05 -1.86 21.59
CA ASN A 169 -18.30 -1.67 23.02
C ASN A 169 -18.48 -0.19 23.37
N LEU A 170 -17.58 0.68 22.89
CA LEU A 170 -17.70 2.13 23.10
C LEU A 170 -18.98 2.72 22.50
N ARG A 171 -19.47 2.18 21.37
CA ARG A 171 -20.76 2.60 20.80
C ARG A 171 -21.93 2.24 21.71
N LEU A 172 -21.92 1.04 22.28
CA LEU A 172 -22.94 0.61 23.23
C LEU A 172 -22.92 1.49 24.49
N ASP A 173 -21.75 1.80 25.03
CA ASP A 173 -21.60 2.67 26.20
C ASP A 173 -22.15 4.09 25.93
N ILE A 174 -21.87 4.64 24.74
CA ILE A 174 -22.43 5.93 24.32
C ILE A 174 -23.96 5.88 24.28
N ASP A 175 -24.55 4.81 23.76
CA ASP A 175 -26.00 4.68 23.65
C ASP A 175 -26.66 4.47 25.03
N VAL A 176 -26.01 3.75 25.94
CA VAL A 176 -26.43 3.64 27.35
C VAL A 176 -26.42 5.01 28.03
N GLN A 177 -25.31 5.77 27.92
CA GLN A 177 -25.22 7.12 28.49
C GLN A 177 -26.26 8.08 27.91
N LYS A 178 -26.58 7.98 26.61
CA LYS A 178 -27.66 8.75 25.99
C LYS A 178 -29.03 8.41 26.58
N LEU A 179 -29.31 7.13 26.82
CA LEU A 179 -30.58 6.70 27.44
C LEU A 179 -30.71 7.20 28.88
N GLU A 180 -29.64 7.12 29.67
CA GLU A 180 -29.60 7.62 31.04
C GLU A 180 -29.77 9.14 31.11
N THR A 181 -29.07 9.89 30.25
CA THR A 181 -29.19 11.36 30.20
C THR A 181 -30.60 11.81 29.78
N GLU A 182 -31.23 11.13 28.83
CA GLU A 182 -32.62 11.45 28.44
C GLU A 182 -33.61 11.10 29.55
N LYS A 183 -33.39 10.02 30.31
CA LYS A 183 -34.20 9.69 31.49
C LYS A 183 -34.08 10.76 32.57
N LEU A 184 -32.86 11.16 32.92
CA LEU A 184 -32.59 12.24 33.89
C LEU A 184 -33.21 13.56 33.43
N ARG A 185 -33.19 13.88 32.13
CA ARG A 185 -33.83 15.07 31.58
C ARG A 185 -35.35 15.06 31.80
N LYS A 186 -36.01 13.92 31.59
CA LYS A 186 -37.45 13.77 31.84
C LYS A 186 -37.80 13.91 33.32
N GLU A 187 -37.01 13.29 34.21
CA GLU A 187 -37.20 13.42 35.66
C GLU A 187 -37.00 14.86 36.13
N LYS A 188 -35.96 15.55 35.64
CA LYS A 188 -35.73 16.97 35.94
C LYS A 188 -36.90 17.85 35.52
N ASN A 189 -37.39 17.68 34.29
CA ASN A 189 -38.52 18.47 33.78
C ASN A 189 -39.78 18.27 34.64
N LYS A 190 -40.04 17.03 35.08
CA LYS A 190 -41.18 16.73 35.97
C LYS A 190 -41.04 17.42 37.34
N VAL A 191 -39.86 17.35 37.95
CA VAL A 191 -39.60 18.03 39.24
C VAL A 191 -39.73 19.56 39.10
N GLU A 192 -39.30 20.12 37.97
CA GLU A 192 -39.40 21.55 37.69
C GLU A 192 -40.87 22.00 37.50
N GLU A 193 -41.70 21.21 36.81
CA GLU A 193 -43.15 21.43 36.73
C GLU A 193 -43.83 21.38 38.10
N GLU A 194 -43.51 20.37 38.92
CA GLU A 194 -44.03 20.24 40.29
C GLU A 194 -43.66 21.45 41.15
N LEU A 195 -42.40 21.90 41.09
CA LEU A 195 -41.92 23.08 41.80
C LEU A 195 -42.67 24.35 41.37
N ASN A 196 -42.85 24.55 40.06
CA ASN A 196 -43.58 25.69 39.52
C ASN A 196 -45.04 25.71 40.01
N SER A 197 -45.71 24.55 40.06
CA SER A 197 -47.07 24.43 40.58
C SER A 197 -47.17 24.80 42.07
N LEU A 198 -46.19 24.40 42.89
CA LEU A 198 -46.11 24.74 44.31
C LEU A 198 -45.87 26.24 44.53
N ILE A 199 -45.03 26.86 43.70
CA ILE A 199 -44.79 28.30 43.73
C ILE A 199 -46.07 29.08 43.40
N GLU A 200 -46.80 28.68 42.35
CA GLU A 200 -48.09 29.27 41.99
C GLU A 200 -49.13 29.10 43.10
N GLY A 201 -49.27 27.90 43.66
CA GLY A 201 -50.18 27.62 44.77
C GLY A 201 -49.90 28.50 45.99
N ASN A 202 -48.62 28.70 46.35
CA ASN A 202 -48.22 29.58 47.44
C ASN A 202 -48.52 31.07 47.15
N LYS A 203 -48.32 31.54 45.91
CA LYS A 203 -48.70 32.91 45.51
C LYS A 203 -50.22 33.12 45.65
N ASN A 204 -51.02 32.17 45.20
CA ASN A 204 -52.48 32.24 45.27
C ASN A 204 -53.01 32.20 46.72
N SER A 205 -52.42 31.37 47.59
CA SER A 205 -52.74 31.31 49.02
C SER A 205 -52.44 32.63 49.75
N LYS A 206 -51.27 33.24 49.48
CA LYS A 206 -50.93 34.58 50.02
C LYS A 206 -51.90 35.66 49.54
N ARG A 207 -52.35 35.61 48.28
CA ARG A 207 -53.34 36.55 47.72
C ARG A 207 -54.73 36.40 48.34
N CYS A 208 -55.16 35.16 48.64
CA CYS A 208 -56.42 34.91 49.34
C CYS A 208 -56.36 35.44 50.78
N LYS A 209 -55.27 35.18 51.51
CA LYS A 209 -55.06 35.70 52.88
C LYS A 209 -54.98 37.24 52.96
N GLY A 210 -54.58 37.91 51.88
CA GLY A 210 -54.58 39.37 51.79
C GLY A 210 -55.96 40.00 51.50
N LYS A 211 -56.88 39.25 50.87
CA LYS A 211 -58.24 39.73 50.57
C LYS A 211 -59.23 39.56 51.73
N THR A 212 -58.96 38.66 52.68
CA THR A 212 -59.81 38.45 53.88
C THR A 212 -59.50 39.43 55.03
N ARG A 213 -58.62 40.42 54.81
CA ARG A 213 -58.12 41.33 55.85
C ARG A 213 -58.47 42.81 55.62
N LEU A 214 -59.44 43.11 54.76
CA LEU A 214 -60.07 44.43 54.61
C LEU A 214 -61.46 44.41 55.24
#